data_AF-A0A091I850-F1
#
_entry.id   AF-A0A091I850-F1
#
_cell.length_a   1.000
_cell.length_b   1.000
_cell.length_c   1.000
_cell.angle_alpha   90.00
_cell.angle_beta   90.00
_cell.angle_gamma   90.00
#
_symmetry.space_group_name_H-M   'P 1'
#
loop_
_entity.id
_entity.type
_entity.pdbx_description
1 polymer ?
#
loop_
_entity_poly.entity_id
_entity_poly.type
_entity_poly.pdbx_seq_one_letter_code
_entity_poly.pdbx_strand_id
1 'polypeptide(L)'
;VPEDLPKTFECCAEMFKQKLLSFQSQTDGHYNTFLIGFHNQLIMFEKELPSVSQLAFAELLKEHEQKLSYSTSRILHPFNKQMENWEILKAAHRNQLHLSLGHRDNFFQLDALCQEEIKRQKTQADAVHLNTLMLQNCAAECAQNFVSALAALTEKLLLEFDESIITDDVQAAGK
;
A
#
# COMPACT_ATOMS: atom_id res chain seq x y z
N VAL A 1 -21.62 74.51 17.66
CA VAL A 1 -21.11 73.75 16.49
C VAL A 1 -19.89 73.00 16.99
N PRO A 2 -19.77 71.68 16.77
CA PRO A 2 -18.61 70.93 17.27
C PRO A 2 -17.33 71.58 16.74
N GLU A 3 -16.37 71.88 17.61
CA GLU A 3 -15.14 72.61 17.27
C GLU A 3 -14.24 71.86 16.28
N ASP A 4 -14.49 70.56 16.09
CA ASP A 4 -13.72 69.67 15.21
C ASP A 4 -14.27 69.56 13.76
N LEU A 5 -15.34 70.30 13.42
CA LEU A 5 -15.91 70.24 12.08
C LEU A 5 -15.21 71.24 11.13
N PRO A 6 -14.67 70.78 9.99
CA PRO A 6 -13.95 71.66 9.07
C PRO A 6 -14.86 72.79 8.55
N LYS A 7 -14.33 74.03 8.56
CA LYS A 7 -15.12 75.25 8.28
C LYS A 7 -15.40 75.48 6.78
N THR A 8 -14.72 74.76 5.89
CA THR A 8 -14.88 74.88 4.43
C THR A 8 -15.10 73.50 3.80
N PHE A 9 -15.77 73.49 2.64
CA PHE A 9 -15.99 72.27 1.87
C PHE A 9 -14.69 71.57 1.50
N GLU A 10 -13.65 72.29 1.05
CA GLU A 10 -12.32 71.73 0.78
C GLU A 10 -11.74 71.00 1.99
N CYS A 11 -11.88 71.57 3.19
CA CYS A 11 -11.31 70.99 4.41
C CYS A 11 -12.08 69.72 4.83
N CYS A 12 -13.40 69.68 4.61
CA CYS A 12 -14.20 68.46 4.72
C CYS A 12 -13.78 67.40 3.69
N ALA A 13 -13.60 67.77 2.43
CA ALA A 13 -13.20 66.87 1.35
C ALA A 13 -11.82 66.24 1.61
N GLU A 14 -10.85 67.02 2.09
CA GLU A 14 -9.51 66.50 2.42
C GLU A 14 -9.55 65.57 3.64
N MET A 15 -10.35 65.88 4.66
CA MET A 15 -10.55 64.98 5.82
C MET A 15 -11.16 63.64 5.40
N PHE A 16 -12.15 63.65 4.51
CA PHE A 16 -12.74 62.41 3.97
C PHE A 16 -11.74 61.61 3.15
N LYS A 17 -10.97 62.27 2.29
CA LYS A 17 -9.89 61.63 1.52
C LYS A 17 -8.85 60.99 2.42
N GLN A 18 -8.40 61.67 3.48
CA GLN A 18 -7.47 61.11 4.46
C GLN A 18 -8.04 59.88 5.18
N LYS A 19 -9.31 59.92 5.58
CA LYS A 19 -9.98 58.75 6.18
C LYS A 19 -10.07 57.59 5.21
N LEU A 20 -10.42 57.83 3.95
CA LEU A 20 -10.47 56.80 2.91
C LEU A 20 -9.09 56.17 2.66
N LEU A 21 -8.03 56.97 2.57
CA LEU A 21 -6.66 56.48 2.43
C LEU A 21 -6.20 55.66 3.65
N SER A 22 -6.57 56.10 4.86
CA SER A 22 -6.30 55.36 6.09
C SER A 22 -7.01 54.00 6.12
N PHE A 23 -8.29 53.96 5.74
CA PHE A 23 -9.04 52.71 5.64
C PHE A 23 -8.46 51.78 4.57
N GLN A 24 -8.05 52.31 3.42
CA GLN A 24 -7.39 51.54 2.38
C GLN A 24 -6.10 50.92 2.92
N SER A 25 -5.22 51.71 3.53
CA SER A 25 -3.95 51.22 4.07
C SER A 25 -4.13 50.15 5.15
N GLN A 26 -5.12 50.31 6.04
CA GLN A 26 -5.44 49.29 7.04
C GLN A 26 -5.95 48.01 6.39
N THR A 27 -6.83 48.13 5.41
CA THR A 27 -7.38 46.98 4.68
C THR A 27 -6.28 46.21 3.94
N ASP A 28 -5.37 46.93 3.27
CA ASP A 28 -4.21 46.36 2.58
C ASP A 28 -3.25 45.66 3.57
N GLY A 29 -3.00 46.29 4.73
CA GLY A 29 -2.19 45.69 5.79
C GLY A 29 -2.78 44.40 6.37
N HIS A 30 -4.09 44.37 6.59
CA HIS A 30 -4.80 43.18 7.03
C HIS A 30 -4.78 42.07 5.97
N TYR A 31 -5.04 42.42 4.71
CA TYR A 31 -4.98 41.50 3.58
C TYR A 31 -3.58 40.87 3.42
N ASN A 32 -2.52 41.68 3.49
CA ASN A 32 -1.14 41.19 3.42
C ASN A 32 -0.79 40.26 4.58
N THR A 33 -1.26 40.57 5.80
CA THR A 33 -1.05 39.70 6.96
C THR A 33 -1.73 38.34 6.76
N PHE A 34 -2.94 38.32 6.20
CA PHE A 34 -3.65 37.09 5.87
C PHE A 34 -2.90 36.29 4.79
N LEU A 35 -2.45 36.94 3.72
CA LEU A 35 -1.68 36.30 2.64
C LEU A 35 -0.39 35.67 3.15
N ILE A 36 0.38 36.38 3.98
CA ILE A 36 1.62 35.84 4.58
C ILE A 36 1.28 34.64 5.47
N GLY A 37 0.21 34.72 6.27
CA GLY A 37 -0.25 33.62 7.11
C GLY A 37 -0.63 32.39 6.31
N PHE A 38 -1.41 32.57 5.24
CA PHE A 38 -1.82 31.49 4.34
C PHE A 38 -0.62 30.87 3.61
N HIS A 39 0.28 31.69 3.06
CA HIS A 39 1.49 31.23 2.40
C HIS A 39 2.38 30.39 3.33
N ASN A 40 2.51 30.80 4.60
CA ASN A 40 3.25 30.00 5.59
C ASN A 40 2.59 28.64 5.87
N GLN A 41 1.26 28.56 5.86
CA GLN A 41 0.54 27.28 6.00
C GLN A 41 0.74 26.39 4.77
N LEU A 42 0.68 26.95 3.57
CA LEU A 42 0.98 26.25 2.32
C LEU A 42 2.38 25.64 2.32
N ILE A 43 3.41 26.40 2.73
CA ILE A 43 4.78 25.86 2.89
C ILE A 43 4.80 24.64 3.82
N MET A 44 4.07 24.70 4.94
CA MET A 44 4.02 23.59 5.88
C MET A 44 3.30 22.38 5.29
N PHE A 45 2.21 22.60 4.55
CA PHE A 45 1.47 21.54 3.88
C PHE A 45 2.34 20.84 2.82
N GLU A 46 3.00 21.60 1.94
CA GLU A 46 3.90 21.04 0.91
C GLU A 46 5.03 20.19 1.51
N LYS A 47 5.57 20.59 2.67
CA LYS A 47 6.61 19.82 3.37
C LYS A 47 6.10 18.47 3.90
N GLU A 48 4.83 18.40 4.28
CA GLU A 48 4.21 17.18 4.83
C GLU A 48 3.60 16.30 3.73
N LEU A 49 3.36 16.83 2.54
CA LEU A 49 2.74 16.13 1.42
C LEU A 49 3.47 14.81 1.03
N PRO A 50 4.82 14.74 1.01
CA PRO A 50 5.52 13.48 0.77
C PRO A 50 5.22 12.41 1.82
N SER A 51 5.04 12.80 3.09
CA SER A 51 4.71 11.88 4.18
C SER A 51 3.36 11.21 3.95
N VAL A 52 2.38 11.94 3.42
CA VAL A 52 1.04 11.41 3.09
C VAL A 52 1.14 10.32 2.01
N SER A 53 1.91 10.57 0.95
CA SER A 53 2.15 9.57 -0.10
C SER A 53 2.85 8.33 0.44
N GLN A 54 3.90 8.51 1.25
CA GLN A 54 4.63 7.40 1.85
C GLN A 54 3.73 6.52 2.73
N LEU A 55 2.85 7.13 3.52
CA LEU A 55 1.88 6.40 4.33
C LEU A 55 0.89 5.62 3.47
N ALA A 56 0.39 6.21 2.38
CA ALA A 56 -0.53 5.53 1.47
C ALA A 56 0.13 4.31 0.80
N PHE A 57 1.37 4.45 0.31
CA PHE A 57 2.12 3.32 -0.27
C PHE A 57 2.47 2.25 0.77
N ALA A 58 2.83 2.65 2.00
CA ALA A 58 3.16 1.72 3.07
C ALA A 58 1.95 0.87 3.47
N GLU A 59 0.76 1.48 3.59
CA GLU A 59 -0.46 0.73 3.91
C GLU A 59 -0.86 -0.22 2.78
N LEU A 60 -0.75 0.22 1.52
CA LEU A 60 -0.98 -0.64 0.35
C LEU A 60 -0.03 -1.85 0.35
N LEU A 61 1.27 -1.63 0.58
CA LEU A 61 2.26 -2.70 0.64
C LEU A 61 1.90 -3.71 1.72
N LYS A 62 1.63 -3.23 2.94
CA LYS A 62 1.27 -4.07 4.09
C LYS A 62 0.01 -4.90 3.82
N GLU A 63 -1.03 -4.31 3.22
CA GLU A 63 -2.25 -5.03 2.85
C GLU A 63 -1.95 -6.17 1.87
N HIS A 64 -1.15 -5.91 0.84
CA HIS A 64 -0.82 -6.90 -0.18
C HIS A 64 0.15 -7.99 0.33
N GLU A 65 1.08 -7.66 1.23
CA GLU A 65 1.92 -8.64 1.93
C GLU A 65 1.08 -9.61 2.77
N GLN A 66 0.09 -9.08 3.51
CA GLN A 66 -0.83 -9.92 4.29
C GLN A 66 -1.65 -10.85 3.40
N LYS A 67 -2.17 -10.34 2.27
CA LYS A 67 -2.90 -11.15 1.28
C LYS A 67 -2.03 -12.26 0.68
N LEU A 68 -0.78 -11.95 0.34
CA LEU A 68 0.18 -12.93 -0.19
C LEU A 68 0.48 -14.01 0.86
N SER A 69 0.78 -13.60 2.09
CA SER A 69 1.06 -14.49 3.21
C SER A 69 -0.11 -15.45 3.49
N TYR A 70 -1.32 -14.91 3.55
CA TYR A 70 -2.55 -15.69 3.74
C TYR A 70 -2.77 -16.70 2.60
N SER A 71 -2.67 -16.25 1.34
CA SER A 71 -2.91 -17.09 0.17
C SER A 71 -1.88 -18.21 0.04
N THR A 72 -0.61 -17.88 0.27
CA THR A 72 0.50 -18.86 0.29
C THR A 72 0.29 -19.90 1.40
N SER A 73 -0.07 -19.45 2.60
CA SER A 73 -0.33 -20.34 3.74
C SER A 73 -1.48 -21.30 3.47
N ARG A 74 -2.54 -20.83 2.80
CA ARG A 74 -3.70 -21.66 2.42
C ARG A 74 -3.33 -22.80 1.46
N ILE A 75 -2.28 -22.62 0.65
CA ILE A 75 -1.74 -23.65 -0.25
C ILE A 75 -0.79 -24.58 0.52
N LEU A 76 0.16 -24.01 1.25
CA LEU A 76 1.21 -24.79 1.92
C LEU A 76 0.69 -25.64 3.08
N HIS A 77 -0.30 -25.17 3.83
CA HIS A 77 -0.80 -25.88 5.00
C HIS A 77 -1.33 -27.30 4.68
N PRO A 78 -2.28 -27.49 3.75
CA PRO A 78 -2.74 -28.84 3.39
C PRO A 78 -1.63 -29.68 2.74
N PHE A 79 -0.76 -29.07 1.93
CA PHE A 79 0.37 -29.75 1.31
C PHE A 79 1.36 -30.31 2.33
N ASN A 80 1.72 -29.53 3.35
CA ASN A 80 2.64 -29.96 4.41
C ASN A 80 2.05 -31.12 5.22
N LYS A 81 0.75 -31.07 5.53
CA LYS A 81 0.06 -32.19 6.17
C LYS A 81 0.10 -33.46 5.31
N GLN A 82 -0.02 -33.31 4.00
CA GLN A 82 0.07 -34.44 3.07
C GLN A 82 1.50 -35.00 3.01
N MET A 83 2.52 -34.14 3.07
CA MET A 83 3.93 -34.52 3.17
C MET A 83 4.22 -35.36 4.42
N GLU A 84 3.70 -34.97 5.58
CA GLU A 84 3.82 -35.75 6.81
C GLU A 84 3.20 -37.15 6.65
N ASN A 85 2.01 -37.24 6.06
CA ASN A 85 1.34 -38.53 5.82
C ASN A 85 2.17 -39.45 4.90
N TRP A 86 2.80 -38.91 3.84
CA TRP A 86 3.63 -39.72 2.97
C TRP A 86 4.91 -40.22 3.64
N GLU A 87 5.52 -39.44 4.55
CA GLU A 87 6.68 -39.91 5.32
C GLU A 87 6.27 -41.00 6.33
N ILE A 88 5.09 -40.90 6.95
CA ILE A 88 4.54 -41.98 7.78
C ILE A 88 4.35 -43.26 6.96
N LEU A 89 3.72 -43.16 5.78
CA LEU A 89 3.49 -44.31 4.89
C LEU A 89 4.81 -44.93 4.41
N LYS A 90 5.78 -44.11 4.03
CA LYS A 90 7.13 -44.56 3.63
C LYS A 90 7.84 -45.29 4.77
N ALA A 91 7.73 -44.80 6.00
CA ALA A 91 8.26 -45.49 7.16
C ALA A 91 7.56 -46.86 7.38
N ALA A 92 6.24 -46.91 7.20
CA ALA A 92 5.48 -48.15 7.28
C ALA A 92 5.92 -49.16 6.21
N HIS A 93 6.09 -48.75 4.95
CA HIS A 93 6.61 -49.61 3.88
C HIS A 93 8.03 -50.11 4.19
N ARG A 94 8.88 -49.23 4.71
CA ARG A 94 10.25 -49.61 5.13
C ARG A 94 10.24 -50.66 6.24
N ASN A 95 9.35 -50.54 7.22
CA ASN A 95 9.23 -51.51 8.31
C ASN A 95 8.72 -52.87 7.83
N GLN A 96 7.99 -52.91 6.70
CA GLN A 96 7.57 -54.16 6.08
C GLN A 96 8.72 -54.85 5.33
N LEU A 97 9.83 -54.17 5.03
CA LEU A 97 11.02 -54.79 4.43
C LEU A 97 11.80 -55.58 5.50
N HIS A 98 11.48 -56.86 5.65
CA HIS A 98 12.14 -57.79 6.55
C HIS A 98 12.77 -58.97 5.79
N LEU A 99 13.77 -59.63 6.40
CA LEU A 99 14.64 -60.62 5.73
C LEU A 99 13.88 -61.75 5.01
N SER A 100 12.70 -62.17 5.50
CA SER A 100 11.90 -63.22 4.88
C SER A 100 11.24 -62.83 3.55
N LEU A 101 11.09 -61.55 3.22
CA LEU A 101 10.60 -61.14 1.90
C LEU A 101 11.58 -61.46 0.76
N GLY A 102 12.84 -61.76 1.09
CA GLY A 102 13.82 -62.28 0.12
C GLY A 102 13.64 -63.76 -0.25
N HIS A 103 12.74 -64.48 0.42
CA HIS A 103 12.48 -65.89 0.11
C HIS A 103 11.62 -66.03 -1.15
N ARG A 104 11.88 -67.06 -1.95
CA ARG A 104 11.21 -67.30 -3.25
C ARG A 104 9.68 -67.41 -3.13
N ASP A 105 9.20 -67.91 -1.99
CA ASP A 105 7.76 -68.07 -1.71
C ASP A 105 7.04 -66.75 -1.38
N ASN A 106 7.78 -65.70 -1.02
CA ASN A 106 7.22 -64.40 -0.65
C ASN A 106 7.30 -63.37 -1.80
N PHE A 107 7.61 -63.81 -3.02
CA PHE A 107 7.74 -62.96 -4.20
C PHE A 107 6.51 -62.07 -4.44
N PHE A 108 5.30 -62.62 -4.33
CA PHE A 108 4.07 -61.85 -4.54
C PHE A 108 3.87 -60.75 -3.49
N GLN A 109 4.31 -60.96 -2.24
CA GLN A 109 4.22 -59.96 -1.18
C GLN A 109 5.24 -58.84 -1.41
N LEU A 110 6.45 -59.21 -1.86
CA LEU A 110 7.47 -58.23 -2.22
C LEU A 110 7.05 -57.37 -3.42
N ASP A 111 6.50 -57.99 -4.48
CA ASP A 111 6.01 -57.27 -5.65
C ASP A 111 4.87 -56.30 -5.28
N ALA A 112 3.90 -56.74 -4.47
CA ALA A 112 2.83 -55.88 -3.98
C ALA A 112 3.37 -54.65 -3.23
N LEU A 113 4.32 -54.84 -2.31
CA LEU A 113 4.95 -53.74 -1.57
C LEU A 113 5.74 -52.79 -2.50
N CYS A 114 6.42 -53.33 -3.52
CA CYS A 114 7.08 -52.51 -4.54
C CYS A 114 6.07 -51.67 -5.34
N GLN A 115 4.94 -52.25 -5.75
CA GLN A 115 3.90 -51.51 -6.47
C GLN A 115 3.28 -50.40 -5.61
N GLU A 116 3.03 -50.66 -4.34
CA GLU A 116 2.52 -49.67 -3.38
C GLU A 116 3.50 -48.50 -3.19
N GLU A 117 4.80 -48.78 -3.08
CA GLU A 117 5.83 -47.75 -2.96
C GLU A 117 6.00 -46.93 -4.25
N ILE A 118 5.97 -47.57 -5.42
CA ILE A 118 5.97 -46.87 -6.72
C ILE A 118 4.77 -45.93 -6.81
N LYS A 119 3.57 -46.40 -6.42
CA LYS A 119 2.35 -45.58 -6.41
C LYS A 119 2.47 -44.41 -5.43
N ARG A 120 2.99 -44.63 -4.23
CA ARG A 120 3.22 -43.57 -3.24
C ARG A 120 4.19 -42.51 -3.76
N GLN A 121 5.32 -42.93 -4.33
CA GLN A 121 6.33 -42.03 -4.91
C GLN A 121 5.77 -41.19 -6.05
N LYS A 122 5.05 -41.82 -6.98
CA LYS A 122 4.39 -41.12 -8.09
C LYS A 122 3.38 -40.09 -7.57
N THR A 123 2.52 -40.50 -6.65
CA THR A 123 1.51 -39.60 -6.04
C THR A 123 2.15 -38.41 -5.34
N GLN A 124 3.25 -38.63 -4.61
CA GLN A 124 4.00 -37.56 -3.96
C GLN A 124 4.63 -36.60 -4.99
N ALA A 125 5.26 -37.14 -6.04
CA ALA A 125 5.87 -36.33 -7.09
C ALA A 125 4.84 -35.47 -7.84
N ASP A 126 3.70 -36.05 -8.22
CA ASP A 126 2.60 -35.34 -8.88
C ASP A 126 2.06 -34.21 -7.99
N ALA A 127 1.92 -34.45 -6.69
CA ALA A 127 1.45 -33.45 -5.74
C ALA A 127 2.46 -32.33 -5.49
N VAL A 128 3.77 -32.64 -5.43
CA VAL A 128 4.83 -31.62 -5.37
C VAL A 128 4.73 -30.71 -6.59
N HIS A 129 4.61 -31.29 -7.79
CA HIS A 129 4.48 -30.53 -9.02
C HIS A 129 3.24 -29.62 -9.02
N LEU A 130 2.08 -30.17 -8.63
CA LEU A 130 0.84 -29.41 -8.51
C LEU A 130 0.97 -28.26 -7.50
N ASN A 131 1.54 -28.51 -6.33
CA ASN A 131 1.75 -27.49 -5.31
C ASN A 131 2.68 -26.37 -5.81
N THR A 132 3.75 -26.71 -6.53
CA THR A 132 4.62 -25.72 -7.19
C THR A 132 3.84 -24.85 -8.17
N LEU A 133 3.00 -25.44 -9.02
CA LEU A 133 2.16 -24.69 -9.96
C LEU A 133 1.17 -23.78 -9.23
N MET A 134 0.54 -24.27 -8.16
CA MET A 134 -0.39 -23.47 -7.35
C MET A 134 0.30 -22.26 -6.72
N LEU A 135 1.52 -22.43 -6.19
CA LEU A 135 2.31 -21.34 -5.63
C LEU A 135 2.72 -20.32 -6.70
N GLN A 136 3.14 -20.78 -7.88
CA GLN A 136 3.49 -19.89 -9.00
C GLN A 136 2.29 -19.06 -9.46
N ASN A 137 1.13 -19.70 -9.63
CA ASN A 137 -0.10 -19.01 -10.01
C ASN A 137 -0.53 -18.01 -8.93
N CYS A 138 -0.47 -18.40 -7.66
CA CYS A 138 -0.76 -17.51 -6.53
C CYS A 138 0.18 -16.29 -6.52
N ALA A 139 1.49 -16.49 -6.71
CA ALA A 139 2.46 -15.40 -6.76
C ALA A 139 2.19 -14.46 -7.94
N ALA A 140 1.89 -15.00 -9.12
CA ALA A 140 1.57 -14.22 -10.31
C ALA A 140 0.28 -13.40 -10.11
N GLU A 141 -0.78 -14.00 -9.56
CA GLU A 141 -2.04 -13.33 -9.27
C GLU A 141 -1.85 -12.22 -8.22
N CYS A 142 -1.17 -12.51 -7.11
CA CYS A 142 -0.88 -11.52 -6.08
C CYS A 142 -0.05 -10.35 -6.61
N ALA A 143 0.97 -10.64 -7.44
CA ALA A 143 1.81 -9.62 -8.06
C ALA A 143 1.00 -8.75 -9.03
N GLN A 144 0.19 -9.35 -9.89
CA GLN A 144 -0.66 -8.60 -10.82
C GLN A 144 -1.64 -7.69 -10.07
N ASN A 145 -2.28 -8.20 -9.02
CA ASN A 145 -3.20 -7.41 -8.20
C ASN A 145 -2.48 -6.27 -7.48
N PHE A 146 -1.28 -6.51 -6.96
CA PHE A 146 -0.47 -5.46 -6.34
C PHE A 146 -0.07 -4.36 -7.32
N VAL A 147 0.43 -4.72 -8.50
CA VAL A 147 0.83 -3.76 -9.53
C VAL A 147 -0.36 -2.93 -10.00
N SER A 148 -1.51 -3.56 -10.24
CA SER A 148 -2.73 -2.84 -10.62
C SER A 148 -3.19 -1.86 -9.54
N ALA A 149 -3.16 -2.27 -8.26
CA ALA A 149 -3.54 -1.40 -7.15
C ALA A 149 -2.54 -0.26 -6.94
N LEU A 150 -1.25 -0.53 -7.10
CA LEU A 150 -0.19 0.47 -7.03
C LEU A 150 -0.36 1.52 -8.14
N ALA A 151 -0.61 1.08 -9.37
CA ALA A 151 -0.85 1.98 -10.49
C ALA A 151 -2.06 2.90 -10.24
N ALA A 152 -3.18 2.34 -9.77
CA ALA A 152 -4.38 3.11 -9.46
C ALA A 152 -4.15 4.10 -8.30
N LEU A 153 -3.39 3.70 -7.26
CA LEU A 153 -3.04 4.59 -6.16
C LEU A 153 -2.14 5.73 -6.64
N THR A 154 -1.12 5.42 -7.45
CA THR A 154 -0.21 6.43 -8.02
C THR A 154 -0.97 7.41 -8.91
N GLU A 155 -1.85 6.93 -9.79
CA GLU A 155 -2.69 7.79 -10.63
C GLU A 155 -3.55 8.72 -9.76
N LYS A 156 -4.20 8.18 -8.72
CA LYS A 156 -5.00 8.98 -7.80
C LYS A 156 -4.16 10.06 -7.11
N LEU A 157 -2.99 9.70 -6.57
CA LEU A 157 -2.12 10.66 -5.88
C LEU A 157 -1.67 11.79 -6.82
N LEU A 158 -1.33 11.46 -8.07
CA LEU A 158 -0.95 12.47 -9.06
C LEU A 158 -2.09 13.44 -9.37
N LEU A 159 -3.32 12.94 -9.55
CA LEU A 159 -4.49 13.79 -9.76
C LEU A 159 -4.76 14.73 -8.57
N GLU A 160 -4.68 14.21 -7.35
CA GLU A 160 -4.87 15.01 -6.13
C GLU A 160 -3.76 16.06 -5.96
N PHE A 161 -2.54 15.76 -6.42
CA PHE A 161 -1.43 16.71 -6.41
C PHE A 161 -1.56 17.78 -7.48
N ASP A 162 -2.03 17.43 -8.68
CA ASP A 162 -2.30 18.39 -9.75
C ASP A 162 -3.43 19.37 -9.39
N GLU A 163 -4.39 18.94 -8.57
CA GLU A 163 -5.47 19.80 -8.05
C GLU A 163 -5.06 20.63 -6.82
N SER A 164 -3.90 20.35 -6.23
CA SER A 164 -3.41 21.04 -5.03
C SER A 164 -2.80 22.39 -5.37
N ILE A 165 -3.14 23.41 -4.59
CA ILE A 165 -2.52 24.75 -4.68
C ILE A 165 -1.11 24.66 -4.10
N ILE A 166 -0.13 25.23 -4.82
CA ILE A 166 1.25 25.38 -4.34
C ILE A 166 1.56 26.82 -3.98
N THR A 167 2.66 27.01 -3.26
CA THR A 167 3.18 28.31 -2.82
C THR A 167 3.39 29.27 -3.99
N ASP A 168 3.82 28.75 -5.16
CA ASP A 168 4.02 29.54 -6.38
C ASP A 168 2.70 30.06 -7.00
N ASP A 169 1.55 29.43 -6.70
CA ASP A 169 0.25 29.87 -7.20
C ASP A 169 -0.28 31.10 -6.45
N VAL A 170 0.27 31.38 -5.27
CA VAL A 170 -0.14 32.49 -4.41
C VAL A 170 0.91 33.59 -4.49
N GLN A 171 0.55 34.72 -5.09
CA GLN A 171 1.43 35.90 -5.06
C GLN A 171 1.72 36.29 -3.60
N ALA A 172 2.98 36.15 -3.19
CA ALA A 172 3.46 36.72 -1.94
C ALA A 172 3.21 38.23 -1.98
N ALA A 173 2.63 38.78 -0.92
CA ALA A 173 2.41 40.22 -0.80
C ALA A 173 3.72 40.97 -1.11
N GLY A 174 3.69 41.81 -2.15
CA GLY A 174 4.82 42.67 -2.50
C GLY A 174 5.17 43.54 -1.30
N LYS A 175 6.46 43.57 -0.94
CA LYS A 175 6.98 44.50 0.07
C LYS A 175 6.75 45.95 -0.32
#